data_AF-A0A1M6ZGI9-F1
#
_entry.id   AF-A0A1M6ZGI9-F1
#
_cell.length_a   1.000
_cell.length_b   1.000
_cell.length_c   1.000
_cell.angle_alpha   90.00
_cell.angle_beta   90.00
_cell.angle_gamma   90.00
#
_symmetry.space_group_name_H-M   'P 1'
#
loop_
_entity.id
_entity.type
_entity.pdbx_description
1 polymer ?
#
loop_
_entity_poly.entity_id
_entity_poly.type
_entity_poly.pdbx_seq_one_letter_code
_entity_poly.pdbx_strand_id
1 'polypeptide(L)'
;MSDTKHDYRVKVFMQKVKGFFSRGLDKIFERARKEASQYKENWQTVNLNSFVEKFAPGAKGEISEDGRKIYYNNKENSLRVITDVVGGFCRLVDTSKTGKERFLDINGKDARNYINEKGKTQGRSRDQFNEATHFRILKRKEM
;
A
#
# COMPACT_ATOMS: atom_id res chain seq x y z
N MET A 1 18.08 11.44 -3.79
CA MET A 1 17.01 10.45 -3.53
C MET A 1 16.19 10.92 -2.34
N SER A 2 14.86 10.93 -2.46
CA SER A 2 13.94 11.24 -1.35
C SER A 2 13.94 10.08 -0.34
N ASP A 3 14.12 10.34 0.96
CA ASP A 3 13.94 9.32 2.02
C ASP A 3 12.44 9.12 2.31
N THR A 4 11.75 8.46 1.37
CA THR A 4 10.32 8.14 1.44
C THR A 4 9.98 7.35 2.70
N LYS A 5 10.86 6.46 3.16
CA LYS A 5 10.65 5.69 4.40
C LYS A 5 10.64 6.61 5.62
N HIS A 6 11.52 7.60 5.68
CA HIS A 6 11.48 8.60 6.74
C HIS A 6 10.18 9.41 6.69
N ASP A 7 9.80 9.91 5.52
CA ASP A 7 8.55 10.66 5.32
C ASP A 7 7.32 9.85 5.81
N TYR A 8 7.22 8.59 5.38
CA TYR A 8 6.22 7.63 5.84
C TYR A 8 6.19 7.51 7.37
N ARG A 9 7.35 7.34 8.01
CA ARG A 9 7.43 7.14 9.47
C ARG A 9 6.99 8.37 10.25
N VAL A 10 7.40 9.56 9.83
CA VAL A 10 7.01 10.83 10.48
C VAL A 10 5.50 10.99 10.42
N LYS A 11 4.91 10.77 9.24
CA LYS A 11 3.47 10.84 9.04
C LYS A 11 2.70 9.78 9.83
N VAL A 12 3.18 8.54 9.85
CA VAL A 12 2.61 7.47 10.68
C VAL A 12 2.60 7.87 12.15
N PHE A 13 3.71 8.41 12.66
CA PHE A 13 3.80 8.86 14.05
C PHE A 13 2.76 9.95 14.34
N MET A 14 2.71 11.00 13.51
CA MET A 14 1.74 12.09 13.68
C MET A 14 0.29 11.61 13.63
N GLN A 15 -0.03 10.70 12.70
CA GLN A 15 -1.38 10.17 12.57
C GLN A 15 -1.76 9.27 13.76
N LYS A 16 -0.84 8.48 14.30
CA LYS A 16 -1.06 7.70 15.53
C LYS A 16 -1.29 8.60 16.75
N VAL A 17 -0.53 9.69 16.88
CA VAL A 17 -0.75 10.70 17.93
C VAL A 17 -2.14 11.33 17.78
N LYS A 18 -2.54 11.73 16.57
CA LYS A 18 -3.91 12.23 16.33
C LYS A 18 -4.97 11.18 16.65
N GLY A 19 -4.73 9.91 16.32
CA GLY A 19 -5.62 8.79 16.63
C GLY A 19 -5.86 8.67 18.12
N PHE A 20 -4.80 8.75 18.94
CA PHE A 20 -4.91 8.71 20.40
C PHE A 20 -5.87 9.76 20.97
N PHE A 21 -5.90 10.96 20.39
CA PHE A 21 -6.80 12.04 20.81
C PHE A 21 -8.16 12.04 20.09
N SER A 22 -8.35 11.22 19.05
CA SER A 22 -9.57 11.19 18.24
C SER A 22 -10.19 9.78 18.23
N ARG A 23 -11.28 9.60 18.98
CA ARG A 23 -12.05 8.34 19.01
C ARG A 23 -12.48 7.85 17.63
N GLY A 24 -12.72 8.77 16.69
CA GLY A 24 -13.09 8.42 15.30
C GLY A 24 -11.93 7.77 14.56
N LEU A 25 -10.77 8.43 14.57
CA LEU A 25 -9.56 7.95 13.89
C LEU A 25 -9.01 6.68 14.56
N ASP A 26 -9.08 6.58 15.89
CA ASP A 26 -8.69 5.38 16.62
C ASP A 26 -9.51 4.16 16.20
N LYS A 27 -10.83 4.29 16.10
CA LYS A 27 -11.70 3.21 15.60
C LYS A 27 -11.35 2.79 14.16
N ILE A 28 -10.97 3.73 13.31
CA ILE A 28 -10.50 3.44 11.94
C ILE A 28 -9.20 2.64 11.99
N PHE A 29 -8.27 3.00 12.88
CA PHE A 29 -7.01 2.29 13.07
C PHE A 29 -7.17 0.90 13.65
N GLU A 30 -8.07 0.69 14.61
CA GLU A 30 -8.40 -0.64 15.13
C GLU A 30 -8.92 -1.58 14.05
N ARG A 31 -9.84 -1.10 13.20
CA ARG A 31 -10.36 -1.88 12.06
C ARG A 31 -9.25 -2.21 11.07
N ALA A 32 -8.44 -1.23 10.71
CA ALA A 32 -7.31 -1.42 9.79
C ALA A 32 -6.28 -2.44 10.32
N ARG A 33 -6.00 -2.45 11.63
CA ARG A 33 -5.11 -3.43 12.26
C ARG A 33 -5.63 -4.85 12.14
N LYS A 34 -6.91 -5.05 12.42
CA LYS A 34 -7.56 -6.37 12.33
C LYS A 34 -7.52 -6.90 10.90
N GLU A 35 -7.86 -6.08 9.92
CA GLU A 35 -7.78 -6.43 8.49
C GLU A 35 -6.36 -6.83 8.08
N ALA A 36 -5.35 -6.05 8.50
CA ALA A 36 -3.96 -6.36 8.14
C ALA A 36 -3.45 -7.64 8.80
N SER A 37 -3.78 -7.89 10.06
CA SER A 37 -3.32 -9.08 10.78
C SER A 37 -3.78 -10.39 10.17
N GLN A 38 -4.90 -10.40 9.44
CA GLN A 38 -5.44 -11.62 8.81
C GLN A 38 -4.61 -12.11 7.62
N TYR A 39 -3.92 -11.21 6.91
CA TYR A 39 -3.31 -11.53 5.61
C TYR A 39 -1.82 -11.23 5.52
N LYS A 40 -1.27 -10.46 6.47
CA LYS A 40 0.08 -9.89 6.38
C LYS A 40 1.22 -10.90 6.20
N GLU A 41 1.02 -12.15 6.62
CA GLU A 41 2.07 -13.18 6.61
C GLU A 41 2.38 -13.65 5.19
N ASN A 42 1.40 -13.60 4.28
CA ASN A 42 1.57 -14.03 2.90
C ASN A 42 2.02 -12.89 1.98
N TRP A 43 2.09 -11.65 2.49
CA TRP A 43 2.43 -10.50 1.67
C TRP A 43 3.92 -10.45 1.33
N GLN A 44 4.20 -10.28 0.04
CA GLN A 44 5.55 -9.96 -0.41
C GLN A 44 6.05 -8.68 0.26
N THR A 45 7.36 -8.60 0.42
CA THR A 45 7.99 -7.51 1.16
C THR A 45 8.70 -6.55 0.20
N VAL A 46 8.61 -5.24 0.45
CA VAL A 46 9.20 -4.20 -0.41
C VAL A 46 9.98 -3.16 0.39
N ASN A 47 11.05 -2.65 -0.22
CA ASN A 47 11.71 -1.43 0.22
C ASN A 47 10.90 -0.22 -0.28
N LEU A 48 10.31 0.56 0.63
CA LEU A 48 9.44 1.69 0.26
C LEU A 48 10.17 2.77 -0.53
N ASN A 49 11.47 3.01 -0.27
CA ASN A 49 12.25 4.00 -1.01
C ASN A 49 12.34 3.60 -2.48
N SER A 50 12.79 2.37 -2.75
CA SER A 50 12.90 1.84 -4.11
C SER A 50 11.54 1.71 -4.80
N PHE A 51 10.49 1.33 -4.06
CA PHE A 51 9.16 1.15 -4.61
C PHE A 51 8.52 2.47 -5.06
N VAL A 52 8.64 3.53 -4.23
CA VAL A 52 8.15 4.86 -4.61
C VAL A 52 9.02 5.47 -5.69
N GLU A 53 10.35 5.32 -5.64
CA GLU A 53 11.22 5.80 -6.71
C GLU A 53 10.86 5.18 -8.07
N LYS A 54 10.50 3.89 -8.10
CA LYS A 54 10.12 3.19 -9.32
C LYS A 54 8.77 3.65 -9.90
N PHE A 55 7.76 3.87 -9.06
CA PHE A 55 6.38 4.04 -9.52
C PHE A 55 5.82 5.47 -9.38
N ALA A 56 6.39 6.27 -8.49
CA ALA A 56 6.02 7.66 -8.22
C ALA A 56 7.25 8.49 -7.83
N PRO A 57 8.25 8.62 -8.74
CA PRO A 57 9.51 9.30 -8.44
C PRO A 57 9.27 10.74 -7.97
N GLY A 58 10.01 11.14 -6.94
CA GLY A 58 9.90 12.48 -6.35
C GLY A 58 8.58 12.78 -5.61
N ALA A 59 7.67 11.81 -5.50
CA ALA A 59 6.41 12.00 -4.78
C ALA A 59 6.64 12.22 -3.28
N LYS A 60 5.85 13.12 -2.69
CA LYS A 60 5.78 13.33 -1.24
C LYS A 60 4.50 12.70 -0.71
N GLY A 61 4.54 12.19 0.51
CA GLY A 61 3.35 11.62 1.13
C GLY A 61 2.27 12.67 1.38
N GLU A 62 1.03 12.36 1.02
CA GLU A 62 -0.17 13.12 1.32
C GLU A 62 -1.09 12.28 2.20
N ILE A 63 -1.53 12.81 3.34
CA ILE A 63 -2.45 12.09 4.24
C ILE A 63 -3.85 12.09 3.62
N SER A 64 -4.51 10.93 3.60
CA SER A 64 -5.92 10.85 3.19
C SER A 64 -6.83 11.62 4.14
N GLU A 65 -7.99 12.05 3.66
CA GLU A 65 -8.96 12.81 4.48
C GLU A 65 -9.36 12.07 5.76
N ASP A 66 -9.55 10.76 5.69
CA ASP A 66 -9.87 9.90 6.82
C ASP A 66 -8.66 9.60 7.73
N GLY A 67 -7.47 10.08 7.37
CA GLY A 67 -6.23 9.93 8.12
C GLY A 67 -5.62 8.52 8.13
N ARG A 68 -6.23 7.55 7.43
CA ARG A 68 -5.82 6.14 7.44
C ARG A 68 -4.66 5.83 6.48
N LYS A 69 -4.57 6.57 5.38
CA LYS A 69 -3.65 6.27 4.27
C LYS A 69 -2.69 7.42 4.04
N ILE A 70 -1.56 7.10 3.42
CA ILE A 70 -0.63 8.09 2.87
C ILE A 70 -0.45 7.78 1.39
N TYR A 71 -0.69 8.77 0.54
CA TYR A 71 -0.60 8.68 -0.91
C TYR A 71 0.71 9.29 -1.41
N TYR A 72 1.39 8.57 -2.29
CA TYR A 72 2.52 9.06 -3.06
C TYR A 72 2.09 9.07 -4.52
N ASN A 73 1.69 10.24 -5.00
CA ASN A 73 1.17 10.44 -6.35
C ASN A 73 2.32 10.62 -7.35
N ASN A 74 2.31 9.85 -8.43
CA ASN A 74 3.11 10.20 -9.59
C ASN A 74 2.49 11.47 -10.23
N LYS A 75 3.34 12.43 -10.61
CA LYS A 75 2.89 13.67 -11.24
C LYS A 75 2.76 13.57 -12.77
N GLU A 76 3.40 12.57 -13.36
CA GLU A 76 3.52 12.41 -14.82
C GLU A 76 2.58 11.34 -15.37
N ASN A 77 2.07 10.45 -14.52
CA ASN A 77 1.16 9.39 -14.92
C ASN A 77 0.12 9.07 -13.83
N SER A 78 -0.76 8.10 -14.10
CA SER A 78 -1.84 7.69 -13.21
C SER A 78 -1.41 6.77 -12.07
N LEU A 79 -0.12 6.52 -11.83
CA LEU A 79 0.31 5.62 -10.78
C LEU A 79 0.37 6.31 -9.41
N ARG A 80 -0.02 5.57 -8.38
CA ARG A 80 0.03 5.98 -6.98
C ARG A 80 0.46 4.82 -6.11
N VAL A 81 1.41 5.07 -5.22
CA VAL A 81 1.68 4.17 -4.09
C VAL A 81 0.82 4.60 -2.90
N ILE A 82 0.01 3.69 -2.39
CA ILE A 82 -0.83 3.91 -1.20
C ILE A 82 -0.24 3.13 -0.04
N THR A 83 0.06 3.79 1.06
CA THR A 83 0.54 3.13 2.29
C THR A 83 -0.54 3.21 3.38
N ASP A 84 -0.63 2.19 4.22
CA ASP A 84 -1.51 2.18 5.39
C ASP A 84 -0.75 2.63 6.65
N VAL A 85 -1.34 3.54 7.42
CA VAL A 85 -0.71 4.13 8.60
C VAL A 85 -0.43 3.09 9.70
N VAL A 86 -1.25 2.05 9.78
CA VAL A 86 -1.24 1.13 10.93
C VAL A 86 -0.87 -0.28 10.53
N GLY A 87 -1.34 -0.72 9.36
CA GLY A 87 -1.10 -2.05 8.82
C GLY A 87 0.34 -2.27 8.34
N GLY A 88 1.12 -1.20 8.11
CA GLY A 88 2.54 -1.34 7.75
C GLY A 88 2.79 -1.92 6.36
N PHE A 89 1.83 -1.77 5.45
CA PHE A 89 1.89 -2.25 4.08
C PHE A 89 1.63 -1.12 3.09
N CYS A 90 1.98 -1.35 1.83
CA CYS A 90 1.63 -0.51 0.71
C CYS A 90 0.97 -1.30 -0.42
N ARG A 91 0.36 -0.58 -1.35
CA ARG A 91 -0.25 -1.09 -2.58
C ARG A 91 0.08 -0.14 -3.72
N LEU A 92 0.15 -0.66 -4.93
CA LEU A 92 0.27 0.12 -6.14
C LEU A 92 -1.10 0.25 -6.82
N VAL A 93 -1.47 1.46 -7.21
CA VAL A 93 -2.76 1.76 -7.83
C VAL A 93 -2.57 2.56 -9.11
N ASP A 94 -3.35 2.23 -10.14
CA ASP A 94 -3.59 3.03 -11.33
C ASP A 94 -4.89 3.83 -11.13
N THR A 95 -4.77 5.15 -10.94
CA THR A 95 -5.87 6.06 -10.65
C THR A 95 -6.74 6.36 -11.87
N SER A 96 -6.35 5.96 -13.07
CA SER A 96 -7.21 6.03 -14.26
C SER A 96 -8.31 4.98 -14.26
N LYS A 97 -8.16 3.95 -13.41
CA LYS A 97 -9.07 2.81 -13.30
C LYS A 97 -9.89 2.87 -12.02
N THR A 98 -11.04 2.20 -12.03
CA THR A 98 -11.90 2.05 -10.86
C THR A 98 -11.95 0.59 -10.41
N GLY A 99 -12.73 0.27 -9.36
CA GLY A 99 -12.94 -1.12 -8.95
C GLY A 99 -11.67 -1.88 -8.54
N LYS A 100 -11.58 -3.15 -8.94
CA LYS A 100 -10.45 -4.05 -8.59
C LYS A 100 -9.29 -3.90 -9.56
N GLU A 101 -9.53 -3.59 -10.84
CA GLU A 101 -8.50 -3.46 -11.87
C GLU A 101 -7.50 -2.33 -11.61
N ARG A 102 -7.84 -1.38 -10.74
CA ARG A 102 -6.92 -0.32 -10.32
C ARG A 102 -5.72 -0.84 -9.54
N PHE A 103 -5.84 -1.98 -8.87
CA PHE A 103 -4.77 -2.49 -8.01
C PHE A 103 -3.81 -3.37 -8.81
N LEU A 104 -2.55 -3.01 -8.76
CA LEU A 104 -1.49 -3.64 -9.54
C LEU A 104 -0.63 -4.56 -8.68
N ASP A 105 0.04 -5.50 -9.35
CA ASP A 105 1.04 -6.35 -8.74
C ASP A 105 2.36 -5.58 -8.45
N ILE A 106 3.35 -6.27 -7.90
CA ILE A 106 4.66 -5.68 -7.55
C ILE A 106 5.42 -5.09 -8.76
N ASN A 107 5.03 -5.50 -9.97
CA ASN A 107 5.64 -5.08 -11.22
C ASN A 107 4.82 -4.01 -11.97
N GLY A 108 3.66 -3.60 -11.43
CA GLY A 108 2.77 -2.65 -12.09
C GLY A 108 1.85 -3.26 -13.14
N LYS A 109 1.58 -4.57 -13.07
CA LYS A 109 0.66 -5.28 -13.98
C LYS A 109 -0.68 -5.58 -13.31
N ASP A 110 -1.70 -5.88 -14.11
CA ASP A 110 -3.03 -6.27 -13.62
C ASP A 110 -2.92 -7.52 -12.73
N ALA A 111 -3.37 -7.39 -11.48
CA ALA A 111 -3.29 -8.45 -10.48
C ALA A 111 -4.57 -9.27 -10.35
N ARG A 112 -5.60 -9.07 -11.19
CA ARG A 112 -6.88 -9.81 -11.07
C ARG A 112 -6.75 -11.28 -11.46
N ASN A 113 -5.92 -11.59 -12.45
CA ASN A 113 -5.81 -12.93 -13.02
C ASN A 113 -4.38 -13.46 -12.95
N TYR A 114 -4.24 -14.78 -12.78
CA TYR A 114 -2.97 -15.50 -12.89
C TYR A 114 -3.02 -16.51 -14.03
N ILE A 115 -1.85 -16.93 -14.51
CA ILE A 115 -1.72 -18.04 -15.45
C ILE A 115 -1.54 -19.31 -14.63
N ASN A 116 -2.43 -20.29 -14.81
CA ASN A 116 -2.32 -21.58 -14.12
C ASN A 116 -1.29 -22.50 -14.80
N GLU A 117 -1.02 -23.66 -14.19
CA GLU A 117 -0.06 -24.66 -14.70
C GLU A 117 -0.39 -25.16 -16.11
N LYS A 118 -1.64 -25.01 -16.56
CA LYS A 118 -2.13 -25.39 -17.90
C LYS A 118 -2.04 -24.25 -18.91
N GLY A 119 -1.40 -23.13 -18.56
CA GLY A 119 -1.27 -21.95 -19.41
C GLY A 119 -2.56 -21.14 -19.58
N LYS A 120 -3.62 -21.41 -18.80
CA LYS A 120 -4.89 -20.70 -18.89
C LYS A 120 -4.98 -19.57 -17.89
N THR A 121 -5.59 -18.46 -18.31
CA THR A 121 -5.92 -17.33 -17.44
C THR A 121 -7.05 -17.71 -16.48
N GLN A 122 -6.81 -17.55 -15.19
CA GLN A 122 -7.78 -17.82 -14.14
C GLN A 122 -7.87 -16.63 -13.18
N GLY A 123 -9.08 -16.31 -12.74
CA GLY A 123 -9.31 -15.25 -11.76
C GLY A 123 -8.75 -15.62 -10.40
N ARG A 124 -8.10 -14.66 -9.73
CA ARG A 124 -7.65 -14.83 -8.34
C ARG A 124 -8.85 -14.82 -7.38
N SER A 125 -8.80 -15.68 -6.37
CA SER A 125 -9.69 -15.58 -5.20
C SER A 125 -9.44 -14.26 -4.45
N ARG A 126 -10.31 -13.92 -3.49
CA ARG A 126 -10.13 -12.73 -2.65
C ARG A 126 -8.77 -12.74 -1.95
N ASP A 127 -8.36 -13.87 -1.40
CA ASP A 127 -7.13 -13.96 -0.60
C ASP A 127 -5.90 -13.90 -1.51
N GLN A 128 -5.91 -14.62 -2.63
CA GLN A 128 -4.87 -14.56 -3.65
C GLN A 128 -4.71 -13.14 -4.22
N PHE A 129 -5.82 -12.42 -4.42
CA PHE A 129 -5.79 -11.04 -4.88
C PHE A 129 -5.23 -10.08 -3.82
N ASN A 130 -5.55 -10.31 -2.53
CA ASN A 130 -4.96 -9.54 -1.44
C ASN A 130 -3.45 -9.77 -1.38
N GLU A 131 -3.02 -11.02 -1.47
CA GLU A 131 -1.61 -11.43 -1.50
C GLU A 131 -0.86 -10.79 -2.68
N ALA A 132 -1.46 -10.77 -3.86
CA ALA A 132 -0.84 -10.21 -5.07
C ALA A 132 -0.75 -8.68 -5.08
N THR A 133 -1.53 -7.97 -4.26
CA THR A 133 -1.66 -6.50 -4.32
C THR A 133 -1.28 -5.77 -3.05
N HIS A 134 -0.97 -6.49 -1.96
CA HIS A 134 -0.50 -5.92 -0.70
C HIS A 134 0.96 -6.29 -0.48
N PHE A 135 1.76 -5.28 -0.17
CA PHE A 135 3.19 -5.43 0.03
C PHE A 135 3.58 -4.94 1.42
N ARG A 136 4.15 -5.82 2.23
CA ARG A 136 4.66 -5.46 3.56
C ARG A 136 5.86 -4.52 3.39
N ILE A 137 5.86 -3.40 4.11
CA ILE A 137 6.97 -2.46 4.04
C ILE A 137 8.09 -2.92 4.97
N LEU A 138 9.32 -3.03 4.45
CA LEU A 138 10.51 -3.36 5.25
C LEU A 138 10.70 -2.40 6.43
N LYS A 139 11.26 -2.90 7.54
CA LYS A 139 11.74 -2.03 8.62
C LYS A 139 13.05 -1.37 8.18
N ARG A 140 13.36 -0.19 8.72
CA ARG A 140 14.58 0.56 8.35
C ARG A 140 15.88 -0.24 8.60
N LYS A 141 15.88 -1.18 9.55
CA LYS A 141 17.03 -2.07 9.84
C LYS A 141 17.21 -3.18 8.80
N GLU A 142 16.20 -3.42 7.96
CA GLU A 142 16.14 -4.49 6.95
C GLU A 142 16.19 -3.93 5.52
N MET A 143 16.38 -2.60 5.39
CA MET A 143 16.43 -1.85 4.13
C MET A 143 17.86 -1.53 3.76
#